data_AF-A0A927YD36-F1
#
_entry.id   AF-A0A927YD36-F1
#
_cell.length_a   1.000
_cell.length_b   1.000
_cell.length_c   1.000
_cell.angle_alpha   90.00
_cell.angle_beta   90.00
_cell.angle_gamma   90.00
#
_symmetry.space_group_name_H-M   'P 1'
#
loop_
_entity.id
_entity.type
_entity.pdbx_description
1 polymer ?
#
loop_
_entity_poly.entity_id
_entity_poly.type
_entity_poly.pdbx_seq_one_letter_code
_entity_poly.pdbx_strand_id
1 'polypeptide(L)'
;MKLKKKLVVGIVVGFALFIAVTLSMTSMSLAANSQKYAQCPRCHKYNYSYGYSPNFKWTTDSATAGHYCSGCNSVVPAGEYHSFLYSSDKYYFICSSASCSNLSFNDRKYEVYYDNPVSEHYVTQVE
;
A
#
# COMPACT_ATOMS: atom_id res chain seq x y z
N MET A 1 45.57 13.53 26.64
CA MET A 1 44.28 12.96 27.13
C MET A 1 43.03 13.52 26.43
N LYS A 2 42.97 14.83 26.11
CA LYS A 2 41.78 15.47 25.48
C LYS A 2 41.44 14.97 24.06
N LEU A 3 42.45 14.68 23.23
CA LEU A 3 42.24 14.20 21.85
C LEU A 3 41.61 12.80 21.79
N LYS A 4 42.05 11.89 22.67
CA LYS A 4 41.48 10.54 22.80
C LYS A 4 40.01 10.58 23.25
N LYS A 5 39.64 11.49 24.17
CA LYS A 5 38.22 11.71 24.56
C LYS A 5 37.37 12.23 23.41
N LYS A 6 37.86 13.20 22.63
CA LYS A 6 37.13 13.73 21.46
C LYS A 6 36.95 12.67 20.36
N LEU A 7 37.97 11.83 20.13
CA LEU A 7 37.89 10.71 19.18
C LEU A 7 36.85 9.67 19.61
N VAL A 8 36.87 9.26 20.88
CA VAL A 8 35.90 8.29 21.42
C VAL A 8 34.47 8.83 21.35
N VAL A 9 34.25 10.11 21.71
CA VAL A 9 32.93 10.74 21.59
C VAL A 9 32.47 10.81 20.13
N GLY A 10 33.38 11.17 19.20
CA GLY A 10 33.07 11.19 17.77
C GLY A 10 32.65 9.83 17.23
N ILE A 11 33.34 8.75 17.63
CA ILE A 11 32.99 7.38 17.25
C ILE A 11 31.61 6.99 17.80
N VAL A 12 31.33 7.27 19.08
CA VAL A 12 30.03 6.93 19.71
C VAL A 12 28.88 7.67 19.03
N VAL A 13 29.05 8.96 18.74
CA VAL A 13 28.01 9.76 18.04
C VAL A 13 27.81 9.28 16.62
N GLY A 14 28.89 8.98 15.88
CA GLY A 14 28.79 8.43 14.53
C GLY A 14 28.08 7.08 14.49
N PHE A 15 28.37 6.20 15.47
CA PHE A 15 27.72 4.89 15.57
C PHE A 15 26.23 5.00 15.92
N ALA A 16 25.87 5.92 16.83
CA ALA A 16 24.47 6.20 17.18
C ALA A 16 23.68 6.76 15.98
N LEU A 17 24.28 7.64 15.18
CA LEU A 17 23.67 8.17 13.96
C LEU A 17 23.47 7.08 12.89
N PHE A 18 24.45 6.20 12.72
CA PHE A 18 24.33 5.06 11.80
C PHE A 18 23.20 4.10 12.21
N ILE A 19 23.09 3.80 13.51
CA ILE A 19 21.98 3.00 14.04
C ILE A 19 20.63 3.71 13.83
N ALA A 20 20.55 5.03 14.07
CA ALA A 20 19.32 5.78 13.87
C ALA A 20 18.87 5.78 12.39
N VAL A 21 19.80 5.96 11.45
CA VAL A 21 19.50 5.92 10.01
C VAL A 21 19.03 4.53 9.58
N THR A 22 19.73 3.47 10.01
CA THR A 22 19.35 2.10 9.65
C THR A 22 17.98 1.68 10.21
N LEU A 23 17.65 2.07 11.45
CA LEU A 23 16.31 1.86 12.04
C LEU A 23 15.20 2.66 11.32
N SER A 24 15.54 3.83 10.79
CA SER A 24 14.59 4.66 10.02
C SER A 24 14.29 4.05 8.65
N MET A 25 15.29 3.46 7.98
CA MET A 25 15.11 2.84 6.67
C MET A 25 14.31 1.51 6.74
N THR A 26 14.42 0.76 7.84
CA THR A 26 13.63 -0.47 8.04
C THR A 26 12.16 -0.17 8.32
N SER A 27 11.84 0.92 9.02
CA SER A 27 10.45 1.30 9.27
C SER A 27 9.72 1.80 8.01
N MET A 28 10.41 2.54 7.12
CA MET A 28 9.83 2.97 5.84
C MET A 28 9.56 1.80 4.88
N SER A 29 10.39 0.77 4.89
CA SER A 29 10.18 -0.45 4.07
C SER A 29 9.10 -1.37 4.64
N LEU A 30 8.84 -1.36 5.95
CA LEU A 30 7.76 -2.13 6.57
C LEU A 30 6.36 -1.54 6.29
N ALA A 31 6.24 -0.22 6.17
CA ALA A 31 4.96 0.43 5.87
C ALA A 31 4.47 0.13 4.44
N ALA A 32 5.36 0.16 3.45
CA ALA A 32 5.06 -0.23 2.06
C ALA A 32 4.83 -1.75 1.91
N ASN A 33 5.41 -2.56 2.80
CA ASN A 33 5.27 -4.03 2.83
C ASN A 33 4.24 -4.50 3.87
N SER A 34 3.25 -3.69 4.26
CA SER A 34 2.28 -4.13 5.28
C SER A 34 1.58 -5.41 4.82
N GLN A 35 1.85 -6.52 5.52
CA GLN A 35 1.25 -7.81 5.23
C GLN A 35 -0.27 -7.67 5.29
N LYS A 36 -0.96 -8.01 4.18
CA LYS A 36 -2.42 -7.91 4.09
C LYS A 36 -3.06 -9.22 4.50
N TYR A 37 -4.31 -9.11 4.95
CA TYR A 37 -5.16 -10.24 5.27
C TYR A 37 -6.36 -10.22 4.33
N ALA A 38 -6.62 -11.34 3.67
CA ALA A 38 -7.79 -11.47 2.81
C ALA A 38 -8.42 -12.83 2.96
N GLN A 39 -9.75 -12.89 2.85
CA GLN A 39 -10.48 -14.14 2.83
C GLN A 39 -10.20 -14.90 1.54
N CYS A 40 -9.97 -16.20 1.65
CA CYS A 40 -9.96 -17.08 0.48
C CYS A 40 -11.35 -17.03 -0.18
N PRO A 41 -11.45 -16.80 -1.50
CA PRO A 41 -12.74 -16.68 -2.18
C PRO A 41 -13.56 -17.97 -2.21
N ARG A 42 -12.97 -19.10 -1.79
CA ARG A 42 -13.60 -20.43 -1.84
C ARG A 42 -14.07 -20.91 -0.47
N CYS A 43 -13.25 -20.72 0.56
CA CYS A 43 -13.54 -21.22 1.91
C CYS A 43 -13.66 -20.12 2.98
N HIS A 44 -13.54 -18.85 2.58
CA HIS A 44 -13.68 -17.66 3.41
C HIS A 44 -12.73 -17.57 4.62
N LYS A 45 -11.76 -18.48 4.74
CA LYS A 45 -10.69 -18.37 5.74
C LYS A 45 -9.73 -17.25 5.37
N TYR A 46 -9.37 -16.45 6.37
CA TYR A 46 -8.36 -15.41 6.20
C TYR A 46 -6.98 -16.04 6.02
N ASN A 47 -6.25 -15.54 5.04
CA ASN A 47 -4.83 -15.85 4.85
C ASN A 47 -4.05 -14.55 4.79
N TYR A 48 -2.78 -14.65 5.11
CA TYR A 48 -1.85 -13.56 4.96
C TYR A 48 -1.25 -13.54 3.55
N SER A 49 -0.95 -12.35 3.05
CA SER A 49 -0.24 -12.20 1.78
C SER A 49 1.21 -12.69 1.93
N TYR A 50 1.73 -13.39 0.92
CA TYR A 50 3.13 -13.83 0.88
C TYR A 50 4.02 -12.95 -0.03
N GLY A 51 3.41 -12.07 -0.81
CA GLY A 51 4.11 -11.15 -1.69
C GLY A 51 3.16 -10.07 -2.20
N TYR A 52 3.73 -9.06 -2.83
CA TYR A 52 2.97 -7.98 -3.45
C TYR A 52 3.72 -7.42 -4.67
N SER A 53 2.98 -6.72 -5.53
CA SER A 53 3.50 -5.94 -6.65
C SER A 53 2.90 -4.54 -6.55
N PRO A 54 3.71 -3.50 -6.24
CA PRO A 54 3.21 -2.14 -6.10
C PRO A 54 2.80 -1.55 -7.44
N ASN A 55 1.81 -0.64 -7.44
CA ASN A 55 1.34 0.09 -8.61
C ASN A 55 1.03 -0.82 -9.83
N PHE A 56 0.44 -1.99 -9.58
CA PHE A 56 0.25 -3.02 -10.60
C PHE A 56 -0.77 -2.61 -11.66
N LYS A 57 -1.85 -1.95 -11.24
CA LYS A 57 -2.94 -1.48 -12.11
C LYS A 57 -3.12 0.02 -11.92
N TRP A 58 -3.43 0.74 -12.99
CA TRP A 58 -3.88 2.12 -12.95
C TRP A 58 -5.36 2.20 -13.33
N THR A 59 -6.12 2.99 -12.58
CA THR A 59 -7.56 3.18 -12.78
C THR A 59 -7.85 4.67 -12.85
N THR A 60 -8.61 5.07 -13.85
CA THR A 60 -9.16 6.42 -13.97
C THR A 60 -10.65 6.35 -13.76
N ASP A 61 -11.14 7.07 -12.77
CA ASP A 61 -12.55 7.18 -12.44
C ASP A 61 -13.00 8.64 -12.57
N SER A 62 -14.30 8.83 -12.76
CA SER A 62 -14.89 10.16 -12.91
C SER A 62 -16.25 10.26 -12.26
N ALA A 63 -16.58 11.48 -11.82
CA ALA A 63 -17.84 11.83 -11.21
C ALA A 63 -18.34 13.17 -11.76
N THR A 64 -19.60 13.20 -12.18
CA THR A 64 -20.30 14.41 -12.60
C THR A 64 -20.99 15.09 -11.42
N ALA A 65 -21.37 16.36 -11.60
CA ALA A 65 -22.21 17.11 -10.67
C ALA A 65 -23.36 16.29 -10.07
N GLY A 66 -23.50 16.34 -8.74
CA GLY A 66 -24.52 15.59 -7.99
C GLY A 66 -24.16 14.14 -7.67
N HIS A 67 -23.08 13.59 -8.23
CA HIS A 67 -22.58 12.27 -7.87
C HIS A 67 -21.44 12.34 -6.85
N TYR A 68 -21.26 11.27 -6.09
CA TYR A 68 -20.17 11.16 -5.12
C TYR A 68 -18.83 10.93 -5.82
N CYS A 69 -17.85 11.78 -5.54
CA CYS A 69 -16.47 11.60 -5.95
C CYS A 69 -15.71 10.87 -4.83
N SER A 70 -15.32 9.61 -5.07
CA SER A 70 -14.54 8.83 -4.11
C SER A 70 -13.13 9.40 -3.88
N GLY A 71 -12.57 10.12 -4.86
CA GLY A 71 -11.31 10.84 -4.68
C GLY A 71 -11.39 12.00 -3.69
N CYS A 72 -12.46 12.81 -3.75
CA CYS A 72 -12.68 13.96 -2.86
C CYS A 72 -13.34 13.59 -1.53
N ASN A 73 -13.95 12.41 -1.44
CA ASN A 73 -14.87 12.03 -0.38
C ASN A 73 -16.03 13.02 -0.19
N SER A 74 -16.53 13.58 -1.29
CA SER A 74 -17.61 14.56 -1.30
C SER A 74 -18.47 14.42 -2.57
N VAL A 75 -19.68 14.99 -2.53
CA VAL A 75 -20.51 15.14 -3.73
C VAL A 75 -19.90 16.23 -4.62
N VAL A 76 -19.88 15.98 -5.93
CA VAL A 76 -19.37 16.93 -6.93
C VAL A 76 -20.31 18.15 -7.03
N PRO A 77 -19.80 19.38 -6.90
CA PRO A 77 -20.59 20.60 -7.05
C PRO A 77 -21.28 20.73 -8.42
N ALA A 78 -22.34 21.52 -8.48
CA ALA A 78 -22.98 21.88 -9.74
C ALA A 78 -22.01 22.62 -10.66
N GLY A 79 -22.02 22.29 -11.95
CA GLY A 79 -21.09 22.86 -12.93
C GLY A 79 -19.69 22.23 -12.91
N GLU A 80 -19.45 21.18 -12.11
CA GLU A 80 -18.15 20.51 -12.07
C GLU A 80 -18.20 19.06 -12.58
N TYR A 81 -17.08 18.64 -13.15
CA TYR A 81 -16.74 17.27 -13.51
C TYR A 81 -15.39 16.92 -12.90
N HIS A 82 -15.35 15.87 -12.11
CA HIS A 82 -14.14 15.42 -11.42
C HIS A 82 -13.62 14.16 -12.10
N SER A 83 -12.33 14.10 -12.38
CA SER A 83 -11.63 12.91 -12.86
C SER A 83 -10.44 12.65 -11.94
N PHE A 84 -10.25 11.41 -11.52
CA PHE A 84 -9.13 11.04 -10.66
C PHE A 84 -8.45 9.77 -11.14
N LEU A 85 -7.14 9.73 -10.92
CA LEU A 85 -6.28 8.61 -11.21
C LEU A 85 -5.81 8.01 -9.88
N TYR A 86 -5.85 6.70 -9.78
CA TYR A 86 -5.22 5.98 -8.69
C TYR A 86 -4.63 4.67 -9.20
N SER A 87 -3.63 4.15 -8.49
CA SER A 87 -3.08 2.83 -8.74
C SER A 87 -3.63 1.82 -7.74
N SER A 88 -3.55 0.54 -8.07
CA SER A 88 -3.85 -0.54 -7.14
C SER A 88 -2.62 -1.44 -7.00
N ASP A 89 -2.26 -1.74 -5.77
CA ASP A 89 -1.27 -2.74 -5.44
C ASP A 89 -1.88 -4.13 -5.54
N LYS A 90 -1.10 -5.08 -6.06
CA LYS A 90 -1.54 -6.47 -6.17
C LYS A 90 -0.88 -7.32 -5.11
N TYR A 91 -1.67 -7.96 -4.25
CA TYR A 91 -1.19 -8.84 -3.20
C TYR A 91 -1.49 -10.29 -3.54
N TYR A 92 -0.50 -11.16 -3.29
CA TYR A 92 -0.61 -12.59 -3.56
C TYR A 92 -0.84 -13.37 -2.28
N PHE A 93 -1.81 -14.28 -2.32
CA PHE A 93 -2.23 -15.10 -1.19
C PHE A 93 -2.22 -16.57 -1.58
N ILE A 94 -2.04 -17.42 -0.59
CA ILE A 94 -2.25 -18.86 -0.73
C ILE A 94 -3.14 -19.35 0.40
N CYS A 95 -4.19 -20.09 0.06
CA CYS A 95 -5.10 -20.63 1.05
C CYS A 95 -4.48 -21.84 1.75
N SER A 96 -4.19 -21.75 3.05
CA SER A 96 -3.64 -22.86 3.84
C SER A 96 -4.71 -23.77 4.48
N SER A 97 -5.99 -23.40 4.37
CA SER A 97 -7.12 -24.10 5.02
C SER A 97 -7.28 -25.55 4.57
N ALA A 98 -7.66 -26.42 5.53
CA ALA A 98 -8.05 -27.81 5.27
C ALA A 98 -9.21 -27.94 4.28
N SER A 99 -10.12 -26.95 4.23
CA SER A 99 -11.24 -26.90 3.28
C SER A 99 -10.80 -26.75 1.83
N CYS A 100 -9.56 -26.33 1.58
CA CYS A 100 -8.97 -26.23 0.24
C CYS A 100 -7.83 -27.25 0.04
N SER A 101 -7.71 -28.26 0.90
CA SER A 101 -6.61 -29.22 0.87
C SER A 101 -6.64 -30.15 -0.35
N ASN A 102 -7.83 -30.36 -0.93
CA ASN A 102 -8.04 -31.13 -2.16
C ASN A 102 -7.66 -30.38 -3.44
N LEU A 103 -7.37 -29.08 -3.35
CA LEU A 103 -6.95 -28.26 -4.49
C LEU A 103 -5.44 -28.30 -4.66
N SER A 104 -4.97 -28.19 -5.91
CA SER A 104 -3.54 -28.09 -6.17
C SER A 104 -2.94 -26.82 -5.56
N PHE A 105 -1.61 -26.80 -5.39
CA PHE A 105 -0.91 -25.60 -4.89
C PHE A 105 -1.23 -24.35 -5.73
N ASN A 106 -1.31 -24.50 -7.05
CA ASN A 106 -1.64 -23.38 -7.94
C ASN A 106 -3.09 -22.95 -7.81
N ASP A 107 -4.01 -23.90 -7.67
CA ASP A 107 -5.43 -23.56 -7.47
C ASP A 107 -5.65 -22.87 -6.13
N ARG A 108 -4.83 -23.14 -5.11
CA ARG A 108 -4.95 -22.49 -3.79
C ARG A 108 -4.48 -21.04 -3.78
N LYS A 109 -3.78 -20.57 -4.83
CA LYS A 109 -3.38 -19.17 -4.96
C LYS A 109 -4.57 -18.29 -5.31
N TYR A 110 -4.54 -17.05 -4.83
CA TYR A 110 -5.47 -16.01 -5.24
C TYR A 110 -4.82 -14.64 -5.06
N GLU A 111 -5.35 -13.65 -5.76
CA GLU A 111 -4.83 -12.28 -5.81
C GLU A 111 -5.91 -11.33 -5.31
N VAL A 112 -5.50 -10.30 -4.58
CA VAL A 112 -6.40 -9.22 -4.14
C VAL A 112 -5.74 -7.90 -4.44
N TYR A 113 -6.53 -6.99 -5.01
CA TYR A 113 -6.12 -5.63 -5.31
C TYR A 113 -6.49 -4.71 -4.15
N TYR A 114 -5.57 -3.84 -3.78
CA TYR A 114 -5.80 -2.79 -2.80
C TYR A 114 -5.52 -1.46 -3.48
N ASP A 115 -6.54 -0.61 -3.51
CA ASP A 115 -6.43 0.70 -4.13
C ASP A 115 -5.56 1.61 -3.27
N ASN A 116 -4.60 2.25 -3.93
CA ASN A 116 -3.77 3.28 -3.34
C ASN A 116 -4.54 4.61 -3.30
N PRO A 117 -4.09 5.56 -2.49
CA PRO A 117 -4.62 6.92 -2.53
C PRO A 117 -4.56 7.50 -3.94
N VAL A 118 -5.51 8.38 -4.25
CA VAL A 118 -5.55 9.13 -5.51
C VAL A 118 -4.22 9.82 -5.75
N SER A 119 -3.64 9.57 -6.93
CA SER A 119 -2.37 10.15 -7.35
C SER A 119 -2.57 11.49 -8.06
N GLU A 120 -3.64 11.60 -8.87
CA GLU A 120 -3.96 12.80 -9.62
C GLU A 120 -5.46 13.06 -9.55
N HIS A 121 -5.84 14.33 -9.42
CA HIS A 121 -7.23 14.75 -9.40
C HIS A 121 -7.40 16.02 -10.23
N TYR A 122 -8.36 15.98 -11.14
CA TYR A 122 -8.66 17.03 -12.09
C TYR A 122 -10.12 17.45 -11.94
N VAL A 123 -10.32 18.74 -11.75
CA VAL A 123 -11.66 19.36 -11.72
C VAL A 123 -11.80 20.20 -12.98
N THR A 124 -12.84 19.89 -13.75
CA THR A 124 -13.20 20.62 -14.97
C THR A 124 -14.54 21.28 -14.75
N GLN A 125 -14.65 22.55 -15.14
CA GLN A 125 -15.93 23.24 -15.17
C GLN A 125 -16.70 22.81 -16.43
N VAL A 126 -17.96 22.46 -16.27
CA VAL A 126 -18.87 22.04 -17.33
C VAL A 126 -19.86 23.18 -17.55
N GLU A 127 -19.70 23.88 -18.66
CA GLU A 127 -20.60 24.96 -19.11
C GLU A 127 -21.97 24.44 -19.54
#